data_AF-A0A6H9RYL9-F1
#
_entry.id   AF-A0A6H9RYL9-F1
#
_cell.length_a   1.000
_cell.length_b   1.000
_cell.length_c   1.000
_cell.angle_alpha   90.00
_cell.angle_beta   90.00
_cell.angle_gamma   90.00
#
_symmetry.space_group_name_H-M   'P 1'
#
loop_
_entity.id
_entity.type
_entity.pdbx_description
1 polymer ?
#
loop_
_entity_poly.entity_id
_entity_poly.type
_entity_poly.pdbx_seq_one_letter_code
_entity_poly.pdbx_strand_id
1 'polypeptide(L)'
;AGRAAQDRFGIDEPVLGALTDAMAVEPGSTVPLARLIQPKLEIELAFVLGRTLVPDFYSDEDILAAISEVAPAFEIADCRWQGWRFGVGAFLADNAAAGLYCLGARVGFDPDRLPEVNYRLVHDGVSCGEGNVLAREDTPLANLCWLVRRLLADGQRVEAGQVVLSGALLAPMDVRAGEYRLHMLGTELALVFRQ
;
A
#
# COMPACT_ATOMS: atom_id res chain seq x y z
N ALA A 1 -1.75 3.04 -6.48
CA ALA A 1 -2.70 2.07 -7.10
C ALA A 1 -2.25 1.68 -8.51
N GLY A 2 -2.18 0.38 -8.79
CA GLY A 2 -1.64 -0.22 -10.04
C GLY A 2 -2.68 -0.49 -11.14
N ARG A 3 -2.66 -1.71 -11.70
CA ARG A 3 -3.44 -2.09 -12.89
C ARG A 3 -4.95 -1.94 -12.72
N ALA A 4 -5.49 -2.23 -11.53
CA ALA A 4 -6.90 -2.05 -11.24
C ALA A 4 -7.37 -0.59 -11.39
N ALA A 5 -6.51 0.39 -11.08
CA ALA A 5 -6.82 1.80 -11.29
C ALA A 5 -6.72 2.18 -12.78
N GLN A 6 -5.71 1.65 -13.47
CA GLN A 6 -5.56 1.82 -14.92
C GLN A 6 -6.81 1.36 -15.69
N ASP A 7 -7.27 0.14 -15.42
CA ASP A 7 -8.47 -0.43 -16.06
C ASP A 7 -9.74 0.37 -15.70
N ARG A 8 -9.86 0.81 -14.44
CA ARG A 8 -11.02 1.59 -13.96
C ARG A 8 -11.12 2.97 -14.61
N PHE A 9 -9.99 3.64 -14.81
CA PHE A 9 -9.96 5.03 -15.30
C PHE A 9 -9.60 5.16 -16.77
N GLY A 10 -9.22 4.07 -17.43
CA GLY A 10 -8.75 4.09 -18.82
C GLY A 10 -7.43 4.85 -18.98
N ILE A 11 -6.52 4.71 -18.02
CA ILE A 11 -5.17 5.27 -18.06
C ILE A 11 -4.13 4.15 -18.21
N ASP A 12 -2.93 4.47 -18.66
CA ASP A 12 -1.85 3.53 -18.98
C ASP A 12 -0.68 3.55 -17.99
N GLU A 13 -0.77 4.38 -16.95
CA GLU A 13 0.18 4.41 -15.83
C GLU A 13 -0.52 4.30 -14.47
N PRO A 14 0.17 3.75 -13.44
CA PRO A 14 -0.33 3.78 -12.07
C PRO A 14 -0.63 5.20 -11.57
N VAL A 15 -1.30 5.29 -10.42
CA VAL A 15 -1.50 6.55 -9.70
C VAL A 15 -0.87 6.50 -8.31
N LEU A 16 -0.38 7.66 -7.87
CA LEU A 16 0.25 7.85 -6.56
C LEU A 16 -0.56 8.80 -5.68
N GLY A 17 -0.46 8.59 -4.37
CA GLY A 17 -0.92 9.49 -3.32
C GLY A 17 0.18 9.65 -2.27
N ALA A 18 0.06 10.67 -1.43
CA ALA A 18 0.98 10.94 -0.34
C ALA A 18 0.47 10.36 0.98
N LEU A 19 1.37 9.71 1.73
CA LEU A 19 1.15 9.32 3.11
C LEU A 19 1.69 10.41 4.05
N THR A 20 1.01 10.60 5.18
CA THR A 20 1.44 11.53 6.23
C THR A 20 1.45 10.82 7.58
N ASP A 21 2.22 11.34 8.53
CA ASP A 21 2.25 10.85 9.91
C ASP A 21 0.87 10.82 10.58
N ALA A 22 0.00 11.78 10.26
CA ALA A 22 -1.38 11.85 10.76
C ALA A 22 -2.29 10.70 10.26
N MET A 23 -1.89 10.00 9.20
CA MET A 23 -2.61 8.86 8.63
C MET A 23 -2.22 7.53 9.29
N ALA A 24 -1.08 7.49 10.00
CA ALA A 24 -0.58 6.28 10.63
C ALA A 24 -1.50 5.83 11.77
N VAL A 25 -1.75 4.53 11.85
CA VAL A 25 -2.38 3.87 12.99
C VAL A 25 -1.53 2.71 13.47
N GLU A 26 -1.53 2.49 14.78
CA GLU A 26 -0.68 1.48 15.42
C GLU A 26 -1.24 0.06 15.22
N PRO A 27 -0.37 -0.96 15.05
CA PRO A 27 -0.78 -2.35 15.07
C PRO A 27 -1.57 -2.72 16.32
N GLY A 28 -2.66 -3.45 16.15
CA GLY A 28 -3.57 -3.87 17.22
C GLY A 28 -4.45 -2.74 17.77
N SER A 29 -4.33 -1.52 17.26
CA SER A 29 -5.18 -0.40 17.66
C SER A 29 -6.60 -0.55 17.10
N THR A 30 -7.51 0.27 17.64
CA THR A 30 -8.89 0.35 17.20
C THR A 30 -9.12 1.62 16.40
N VAL A 31 -9.67 1.49 15.19
CA VAL A 31 -10.10 2.57 14.32
C VAL A 31 -11.63 2.71 14.38
N PRO A 32 -12.17 3.83 14.88
CA PRO A 32 -13.60 4.11 14.81
C PRO A 32 -14.01 4.35 13.35
N LEU A 33 -14.99 3.62 12.85
CA LEU A 33 -15.56 3.81 11.51
C LEU A 33 -16.15 5.20 11.35
N ALA A 34 -16.66 5.81 12.43
CA ALA A 34 -17.13 7.19 12.46
C ALA A 34 -16.05 8.25 12.14
N ARG A 35 -14.75 7.89 12.16
CA ARG A 35 -13.65 8.76 11.70
C ARG A 35 -13.51 8.76 10.16
N LEU A 36 -14.11 7.79 9.49
CA LEU A 36 -13.97 7.52 8.06
C LEU A 36 -15.28 7.84 7.33
N ILE A 37 -15.22 7.98 6.00
CA ILE A 37 -16.35 8.38 5.17
C ILE A 37 -16.94 7.17 4.43
N GLN A 38 -16.14 6.53 3.58
CA GLN A 38 -16.49 5.37 2.77
C GLN A 38 -15.26 4.43 2.65
N PRO A 39 -14.80 3.84 3.76
CA PRO A 39 -13.51 3.18 3.79
C PRO A 39 -13.53 1.83 3.05
N LYS A 40 -12.42 1.54 2.38
CA LYS A 40 -12.05 0.25 1.84
C LYS A 40 -10.72 -0.20 2.43
N LEU A 41 -10.61 -1.49 2.76
CA LEU A 41 -9.38 -2.11 3.23
C LEU A 41 -8.61 -2.71 2.06
N GLU A 42 -7.33 -2.39 2.01
CA GLU A 42 -6.35 -2.95 1.10
C GLU A 42 -5.22 -3.56 1.93
N ILE A 43 -4.69 -4.72 1.50
CA ILE A 43 -3.49 -5.32 2.08
C ILE A 43 -2.34 -5.14 1.12
N GLU A 44 -1.19 -4.74 1.62
CA GLU A 44 -0.04 -4.40 0.79
C GLU A 44 1.28 -4.90 1.37
N LEU A 45 2.30 -4.96 0.52
CA LEU A 45 3.69 -5.02 0.95
C LEU A 45 4.24 -3.60 0.98
N ALA A 46 4.57 -3.11 2.18
CA ALA A 46 5.24 -1.83 2.32
C ALA A 46 6.74 -1.98 2.11
N PHE A 47 7.36 -0.99 1.46
CA PHE A 47 8.81 -0.86 1.32
C PHE A 47 9.30 0.34 2.10
N VAL A 48 10.46 0.20 2.77
CA VAL A 48 11.12 1.29 3.49
C VAL A 48 12.46 1.56 2.81
N LEU A 49 12.70 2.81 2.43
CA LEU A 49 13.95 3.22 1.80
C LEU A 49 15.04 3.33 2.88
N GLY A 50 16.18 2.68 2.65
CA GLY A 50 17.39 2.82 3.46
C GLY A 50 18.33 3.92 2.96
N ARG A 51 18.17 4.35 1.70
CA ARG A 51 19.02 5.34 1.06
C ARG A 51 18.17 6.39 0.35
N THR A 52 18.55 7.66 0.51
CA THR A 52 17.94 8.77 -0.22
C THR A 52 18.32 8.72 -1.70
N LEU A 53 17.33 8.84 -2.57
CA LEU A 53 17.48 9.01 -4.00
C LEU A 53 17.09 10.46 -4.35
N VAL A 54 18.00 11.19 -5.00
CA VAL A 54 17.77 12.58 -5.44
C VAL A 54 17.42 12.59 -6.93
N PRO A 55 16.82 13.66 -7.48
CA PRO A 55 16.47 13.72 -8.90
C PRO A 55 17.67 13.43 -9.82
N ASP A 56 17.69 12.22 -10.40
CA ASP A 56 18.69 11.70 -11.33
C ASP A 56 18.14 10.44 -12.02
N PHE A 57 18.88 9.87 -12.96
CA PHE A 57 18.59 8.57 -13.55
C PHE A 57 19.09 7.43 -12.66
N TYR A 58 18.20 6.48 -12.38
CA TYR A 58 18.51 5.23 -11.67
C TYR A 58 17.92 4.04 -12.43
N SER A 59 18.64 2.93 -12.48
CA SER A 59 18.08 1.68 -12.96
C SER A 59 17.11 1.08 -11.92
N ASP A 60 16.34 0.06 -12.30
CA ASP A 60 15.50 -0.65 -11.35
C ASP A 60 16.35 -1.31 -10.26
N GLU A 61 17.52 -1.86 -10.61
CA GLU A 61 18.46 -2.44 -9.65
C GLU A 61 18.97 -1.40 -8.64
N ASP A 62 19.26 -0.17 -9.08
CA ASP A 62 19.69 0.91 -8.17
C ASP A 62 18.59 1.33 -7.19
N ILE A 63 17.33 1.38 -7.66
CA ILE A 63 16.16 1.70 -6.84
C ILE A 63 15.92 0.59 -5.82
N LEU A 64 15.95 -0.68 -6.26
CA LEU A 64 15.77 -1.82 -5.38
C LEU A 64 16.88 -1.91 -4.32
N ALA A 65 18.13 -1.58 -4.70
CA ALA A 65 19.26 -1.50 -3.77
C ALA A 65 19.15 -0.34 -2.77
N ALA A 66 18.20 0.58 -2.94
CA ALA A 66 17.93 1.65 -1.98
C ALA A 66 16.94 1.24 -0.87
N ILE A 67 16.30 0.09 -0.97
CA ILE A 67 15.36 -0.44 0.01
C ILE A 67 16.13 -1.09 1.17
N SER A 68 15.77 -0.77 2.41
CA SER A 68 16.33 -1.43 3.60
C SER A 68 15.41 -2.50 4.17
N GLU A 69 14.11 -2.25 4.20
CA GLU A 69 13.16 -3.09 4.91
C GLU A 69 11.85 -3.23 4.14
N VAL A 70 11.10 -4.28 4.46
CA VAL A 70 9.71 -4.49 4.03
C VAL A 70 8.83 -4.80 5.23
N ALA A 71 7.52 -4.56 5.10
CA ALA A 71 6.54 -4.87 6.15
C ALA A 71 5.18 -5.26 5.55
N PRO A 72 4.38 -6.10 6.24
CA PRO A 72 2.95 -6.15 5.95
C PRO A 72 2.33 -4.79 6.21
N ALA A 73 1.37 -4.40 5.38
CA ALA A 73 0.63 -3.16 5.56
C ALA A 73 -0.86 -3.32 5.32
N PHE A 74 -1.64 -2.55 6.07
CA PHE A 74 -3.00 -2.19 5.72
C PHE A 74 -3.00 -0.77 5.16
N GLU A 75 -3.62 -0.59 4.00
CA GLU A 75 -4.09 0.73 3.56
C GLU A 75 -5.61 0.79 3.76
N ILE A 76 -6.07 1.88 4.37
CA ILE A 76 -7.49 2.18 4.53
C ILE A 76 -7.78 3.33 3.59
N ALA A 77 -8.13 2.99 2.36
CA ALA A 77 -8.54 3.96 1.37
C ALA A 77 -9.92 4.52 1.76
N ASP A 78 -10.07 5.85 1.85
CA ASP A 78 -11.28 6.50 2.32
C ASP A 78 -11.72 7.60 1.35
N CYS A 79 -12.78 7.34 0.59
CA CYS A 79 -13.16 8.19 -0.54
C CYS A 79 -14.08 9.35 -0.15
N ARG A 80 -13.71 10.57 -0.55
CA ARG A 80 -14.51 11.78 -0.31
C ARG A 80 -15.59 12.02 -1.39
N TRP A 81 -15.55 11.28 -2.50
CA TRP A 81 -16.56 11.33 -3.56
C TRP A 81 -17.68 10.32 -3.32
N GLN A 82 -18.92 10.76 -3.46
CA GLN A 82 -20.09 9.94 -3.13
C GLN A 82 -20.16 8.65 -3.95
N GLY A 83 -20.35 7.52 -3.27
CA GLY A 83 -20.57 6.21 -3.87
C GLY A 83 -19.40 5.69 -4.70
N TRP A 84 -18.18 6.16 -4.43
CA TRP A 84 -16.99 5.82 -5.22
C TRP A 84 -17.15 6.14 -6.73
N ARG A 85 -17.93 7.17 -7.07
CA ARG A 85 -18.14 7.61 -8.46
C ARG A 85 -17.32 8.86 -8.75
N PHE A 86 -16.23 8.69 -9.49
CA PHE A 86 -15.29 9.76 -9.82
C PHE A 86 -14.42 9.37 -11.02
N GLY A 87 -13.90 10.36 -11.75
CA GLY A 87 -12.86 10.16 -12.76
C GLY A 87 -11.46 10.32 -12.18
N VAL A 88 -10.41 10.05 -12.98
CA VAL A 88 -9.01 10.08 -12.52
C VAL A 88 -8.59 11.42 -11.90
N GLY A 89 -9.01 12.56 -12.48
CA GLY A 89 -8.64 13.87 -11.93
C GLY A 89 -9.21 14.10 -10.52
N ALA A 90 -10.44 13.66 -10.29
CA ALA A 90 -11.07 13.70 -8.97
C ALA A 90 -10.41 12.71 -7.99
N PHE A 91 -9.93 11.56 -8.48
CA PHE A 91 -9.19 10.60 -7.66
C PHE A 91 -7.83 11.16 -7.20
N LEU A 92 -7.08 11.77 -8.12
CA LEU A 92 -5.78 12.38 -7.84
C LEU A 92 -5.93 13.60 -6.91
N ALA A 93 -6.91 14.46 -7.17
CA ALA A 93 -7.25 15.57 -6.27
C ALA A 93 -7.64 15.09 -4.87
N ASP A 94 -8.18 13.86 -4.79
CA ASP A 94 -8.51 13.18 -3.56
C ASP A 94 -7.34 12.35 -2.99
N ASN A 95 -6.08 12.74 -3.27
CA ASN A 95 -4.89 12.05 -2.79
C ASN A 95 -4.92 10.53 -3.02
N ALA A 96 -5.43 10.10 -4.19
CA ALA A 96 -5.66 8.69 -4.53
C ALA A 96 -6.51 7.93 -3.50
N ALA A 97 -7.46 8.63 -2.85
CA ALA A 97 -8.27 8.15 -1.73
C ALA A 97 -7.48 7.65 -0.51
N ALA A 98 -6.19 7.98 -0.36
CA ALA A 98 -5.44 7.64 0.84
C ALA A 98 -6.14 8.23 2.09
N GLY A 99 -6.37 7.37 3.08
CA GLY A 99 -7.10 7.70 4.31
C GLY A 99 -6.26 7.44 5.55
N LEU A 100 -6.04 6.16 5.88
CA LEU A 100 -5.14 5.73 6.96
C LEU A 100 -4.22 4.61 6.48
N TYR A 101 -3.15 4.35 7.21
CA TYR A 101 -2.32 3.15 6.98
C TYR A 101 -1.79 2.58 8.29
N CYS A 102 -1.54 1.27 8.30
CA CYS A 102 -0.96 0.55 9.42
C CYS A 102 0.20 -0.31 8.92
N LEU A 103 1.36 -0.22 9.57
CA LEU A 103 2.53 -1.04 9.24
C LEU A 103 2.75 -2.08 10.33
N GLY A 104 2.94 -3.33 9.94
CA GLY A 104 3.38 -4.36 10.87
C GLY A 104 4.89 -4.35 11.09
N ALA A 105 5.39 -5.45 11.64
CA ALA A 105 6.81 -5.60 11.92
C ALA A 105 7.62 -5.51 10.62
N ARG A 106 8.66 -4.67 10.65
CA ARG A 106 9.61 -4.51 9.55
C ARG A 106 10.63 -5.64 9.60
N VAL A 107 10.99 -6.16 8.43
CA VAL A 107 12.05 -7.14 8.25
C VAL A 107 13.00 -6.64 7.17
N GLY A 108 14.27 -7.03 7.25
CA GLY A 108 15.26 -6.66 6.22
C GLY A 108 14.80 -7.10 4.83
N PHE A 109 14.96 -6.21 3.85
CA PHE A 109 14.61 -6.51 2.47
C PHE A 109 15.64 -7.45 1.85
N ASP A 110 15.16 -8.52 1.24
CA ASP A 110 15.95 -9.47 0.46
C ASP A 110 15.14 -9.81 -0.81
N PRO A 111 15.57 -9.34 -1.99
CA PRO A 111 14.84 -9.58 -3.24
C PRO A 111 14.74 -11.06 -3.59
N ASP A 112 15.72 -11.89 -3.20
CA ASP A 112 15.74 -13.32 -3.53
C ASP A 112 14.69 -14.10 -2.72
N ARG A 113 14.26 -13.54 -1.58
CA ARG A 113 13.21 -14.13 -0.73
C ARG A 113 11.81 -13.68 -1.08
N LEU A 114 11.66 -12.68 -1.96
CA LEU A 114 10.36 -12.16 -2.35
C LEU A 114 9.40 -13.22 -2.94
N PRO A 115 9.87 -14.20 -3.76
CA PRO A 115 9.01 -15.30 -4.23
C PRO A 115 8.40 -16.15 -3.11
N GLU A 116 8.98 -16.16 -1.91
CA GLU A 116 8.48 -16.92 -0.76
C GLU A 116 7.43 -16.14 0.04
N VAL A 117 7.19 -14.86 -0.27
CA VAL A 117 6.31 -13.99 0.50
C VAL A 117 4.85 -14.25 0.11
N ASN A 118 4.21 -15.09 0.91
CA ASN A 118 2.78 -15.33 0.85
C ASN A 118 2.03 -14.42 1.84
N TYR A 119 0.78 -14.14 1.54
CA TYR A 119 -0.13 -13.40 2.41
C TYR A 119 -1.43 -14.17 2.65
N ARG A 120 -2.04 -13.96 3.82
CA ARG A 120 -3.39 -14.42 4.13
C ARG A 120 -4.09 -13.38 5.01
N LEU A 121 -5.29 -12.97 4.62
CA LEU A 121 -6.12 -12.03 5.36
C LEU A 121 -7.31 -12.75 6.00
N VAL A 122 -7.54 -12.46 7.28
CA VAL A 122 -8.64 -13.01 8.07
C VAL A 122 -9.43 -11.88 8.71
N HIS A 123 -10.76 -11.97 8.70
CA HIS A 123 -11.67 -11.07 9.43
C HIS A 123 -12.51 -11.91 10.41
N ASP A 124 -12.37 -11.67 11.71
CA ASP A 124 -13.06 -12.40 12.79
C ASP A 124 -13.02 -13.94 12.62
N GLY A 125 -11.84 -14.46 12.26
CA GLY A 125 -11.61 -15.89 12.05
C GLY A 125 -12.02 -16.43 10.67
N VAL A 126 -12.63 -15.60 9.80
CA VAL A 126 -13.02 -15.99 8.44
C VAL A 126 -12.00 -15.51 7.41
N SER A 127 -11.50 -16.41 6.58
CA SER A 127 -10.57 -16.06 5.49
C SER A 127 -11.23 -15.10 4.50
N CYS A 128 -10.54 -14.00 4.20
CA CYS A 128 -10.94 -13.00 3.20
C CYS A 128 -10.16 -13.14 1.90
N GLY A 129 -9.03 -13.87 1.91
CA GLY A 129 -8.20 -14.10 0.74
C GLY A 129 -6.76 -14.44 1.12
N GLU A 130 -6.07 -15.11 0.21
CA GLU A 130 -4.67 -15.50 0.33
C GLU A 130 -4.00 -15.54 -1.04
N GLY A 131 -2.67 -15.47 -1.05
CA GLY A 131 -1.90 -15.50 -2.29
C GLY A 131 -0.42 -15.23 -2.07
N ASN A 132 0.27 -14.96 -3.17
CA ASN A 132 1.68 -14.61 -3.19
C ASN A 132 1.86 -13.20 -3.75
N VAL A 133 2.84 -12.44 -3.23
CA VAL A 133 3.06 -11.05 -3.65
C VAL A 133 3.47 -10.91 -5.13
N LEU A 134 3.97 -11.99 -5.75
CA LEU A 134 4.35 -12.04 -7.17
C LEU A 134 3.28 -12.64 -8.08
N ALA A 135 2.10 -13.03 -7.56
CA ALA A 135 1.08 -13.72 -8.34
C ALA A 135 0.31 -12.83 -9.35
N ARG A 136 0.77 -11.60 -9.58
CA ARG A 136 0.12 -10.56 -10.39
C ARG A 136 1.12 -9.92 -11.34
N GLU A 137 0.61 -9.40 -12.46
CA GLU A 137 1.43 -8.72 -13.47
C GLU A 137 2.05 -7.42 -12.92
N ASP A 138 1.27 -6.62 -12.19
CA ASP A 138 1.71 -5.39 -11.53
C ASP A 138 2.32 -5.68 -10.15
N THR A 139 3.47 -6.35 -10.15
CA THR A 139 4.17 -6.75 -8.92
C THR A 139 4.50 -5.54 -8.02
N PRO A 140 4.59 -5.74 -6.69
CA PRO A 140 5.00 -4.71 -5.75
C PRO A 140 6.31 -3.99 -6.12
N LEU A 141 7.31 -4.71 -6.64
CA LEU A 141 8.58 -4.13 -7.08
C LEU A 141 8.41 -3.24 -8.31
N ALA A 142 7.62 -3.68 -9.31
CA ALA A 142 7.37 -2.88 -10.50
C ALA A 142 6.66 -1.57 -10.15
N ASN A 143 5.66 -1.62 -9.25
CA ASN A 143 4.93 -0.43 -8.80
C ASN A 143 5.84 0.52 -8.00
N LEU A 144 6.71 -0.01 -7.13
CA LEU A 144 7.71 0.78 -6.40
C LEU A 144 8.68 1.49 -7.36
N CYS A 145 9.27 0.76 -8.30
CA CYS A 145 10.22 1.34 -9.26
C CYS A 145 9.56 2.39 -10.15
N TRP A 146 8.31 2.17 -10.58
CA TRP A 146 7.53 3.18 -11.28
C TRP A 146 7.34 4.44 -10.42
N LEU A 147 6.92 4.28 -9.15
CA LEU A 147 6.66 5.41 -8.25
C LEU A 147 7.93 6.24 -8.05
N VAL A 148 9.04 5.58 -7.69
CA VAL A 148 10.31 6.26 -7.43
C VAL A 148 10.76 7.02 -8.67
N ARG A 149 10.76 6.40 -9.85
CA ARG A 149 11.11 7.10 -11.10
C ARG A 149 10.21 8.29 -11.37
N ARG A 150 8.90 8.16 -11.13
CA ARG A 150 7.95 9.26 -11.33
C ARG A 150 8.26 10.44 -10.42
N LEU A 151 8.50 10.19 -9.13
CA LEU A 151 8.86 11.23 -8.17
C LEU A 151 10.17 11.93 -8.55
N LEU A 152 11.20 11.16 -8.93
CA LEU A 152 12.50 11.71 -9.35
C LEU A 152 12.37 12.55 -10.63
N ALA A 153 11.57 12.11 -11.61
CA ALA A 153 11.30 12.86 -12.84
C ALA A 153 10.53 14.17 -12.57
N ASP A 154 9.67 14.19 -11.55
CA ASP A 154 8.97 15.38 -11.08
C ASP A 154 9.86 16.29 -10.18
N GLY A 155 11.17 16.01 -10.09
CA GLY A 155 12.14 16.79 -9.33
C GLY A 155 12.06 16.58 -7.82
N GLN A 156 11.33 15.56 -7.36
CA GLN A 156 11.21 15.22 -5.95
C GLN A 156 12.29 14.20 -5.56
N ARG A 157 12.77 14.29 -4.32
CA ARG A 157 13.65 13.27 -3.73
C ARG A 157 12.79 12.22 -3.01
N VAL A 158 13.28 11.00 -2.94
CA VAL A 158 12.74 9.95 -2.06
C VAL A 158 13.74 9.74 -0.94
N GLU A 159 13.34 9.99 0.30
CA GLU A 159 14.24 10.05 1.44
C GLU A 159 14.37 8.70 2.15
N ALA A 160 15.57 8.43 2.69
CA ALA A 160 15.73 7.31 3.63
C ALA A 160 14.74 7.43 4.80
N GLY A 161 14.13 6.32 5.17
CA GLY A 161 13.07 6.21 6.17
C GLY A 161 11.66 6.37 5.60
N GLN A 162 11.49 6.85 4.36
CA GLN A 162 10.17 6.94 3.74
C GLN A 162 9.59 5.54 3.46
N VAL A 163 8.27 5.47 3.58
CA VAL A 163 7.47 4.26 3.36
C VAL A 163 6.73 4.39 2.03
N VAL A 164 6.78 3.32 1.24
CA VAL A 164 5.99 3.18 0.02
C VAL A 164 5.02 2.01 0.17
N LEU A 165 3.75 2.27 -0.09
CA LEU A 165 2.71 1.26 -0.25
C LEU A 165 2.62 0.90 -1.76
N SER A 166 2.79 -0.40 -2.04
CA SER A 166 3.09 -0.92 -3.38
C SER A 166 1.87 -1.24 -4.27
N GLY A 167 0.66 -1.06 -3.76
CA GLY A 167 -0.61 -1.45 -4.38
C GLY A 167 -1.26 -2.71 -3.78
N ALA A 168 -2.60 -2.66 -3.71
CA ALA A 168 -3.47 -3.66 -3.07
C ALA A 168 -3.31 -5.09 -3.57
N LEU A 169 -2.85 -6.02 -2.72
CA LEU A 169 -2.64 -7.44 -3.00
C LEU A 169 -3.95 -8.26 -3.18
N LEU A 170 -5.07 -7.72 -2.69
CA LEU A 170 -6.42 -8.22 -2.95
C LEU A 170 -7.27 -7.10 -3.54
N ALA A 171 -8.43 -7.45 -4.12
CA ALA A 171 -9.42 -6.45 -4.50
C ALA A 171 -9.83 -5.63 -3.24
N PRO A 172 -9.89 -4.29 -3.31
CA PRO A 172 -10.25 -3.45 -2.17
C PRO A 172 -11.61 -3.84 -1.59
N MET A 173 -11.67 -4.12 -0.30
CA MET A 173 -12.86 -4.65 0.36
C MET A 173 -13.56 -3.59 1.20
N ASP A 174 -14.89 -3.62 1.27
CA ASP A 174 -15.59 -2.75 2.20
C ASP A 174 -15.24 -3.11 3.65
N VAL A 175 -14.92 -2.10 4.45
CA VAL A 175 -14.56 -2.30 5.86
C VAL A 175 -15.82 -2.63 6.66
N ARG A 176 -15.75 -3.70 7.44
CA ARG A 176 -16.78 -4.10 8.40
C ARG A 176 -16.21 -3.99 9.82
N ALA A 177 -17.06 -3.77 10.81
CA ALA A 177 -16.62 -3.84 12.20
C ALA A 177 -16.07 -5.24 12.52
N GLY A 178 -15.08 -5.31 13.42
CA GLY A 178 -14.38 -6.53 13.78
C GLY A 178 -12.87 -6.40 13.61
N GLU A 179 -12.17 -7.50 13.83
CA GLU A 179 -10.72 -7.56 13.77
C GLU A 179 -10.23 -8.17 12.46
N TYR A 180 -9.32 -7.47 11.80
CA TYR A 180 -8.59 -7.96 10.63
C TYR A 180 -7.19 -8.38 11.03
N ARG A 181 -6.76 -9.55 10.58
CA ARG A 181 -5.40 -10.08 10.78
C ARG A 181 -4.79 -10.43 9.42
N LEU A 182 -3.70 -9.76 9.08
CA LEU A 182 -2.88 -10.04 7.91
C LEU A 182 -1.66 -10.84 8.36
N HIS A 183 -1.53 -12.06 7.84
CA HIS A 183 -0.32 -12.86 7.96
C HIS A 183 0.53 -12.68 6.72
N MET A 184 1.77 -12.23 6.87
CA MET A 184 2.74 -12.05 5.78
C MET A 184 4.15 -11.94 6.37
N LEU A 185 5.19 -12.31 5.60
CA LEU A 185 6.60 -12.21 6.02
C LEU A 185 6.90 -12.98 7.33
N GLY A 186 6.12 -14.04 7.62
CA GLY A 186 6.23 -14.79 8.88
C GLY A 186 5.76 -14.02 10.13
N THR A 187 5.09 -12.89 9.94
CA THR A 187 4.55 -12.03 11.00
C THR A 187 3.03 -11.91 10.91
N GLU A 188 2.42 -11.34 11.93
CA GLU A 188 0.99 -10.99 11.96
C GLU A 188 0.83 -9.49 12.20
N LEU A 189 0.01 -8.84 11.39
CA LEU A 189 -0.46 -7.47 11.56
C LEU A 189 -1.96 -7.49 11.85
N ALA A 190 -2.38 -6.92 12.98
CA ALA A 190 -3.79 -6.84 13.37
C ALA A 190 -4.28 -5.39 13.36
N LEU A 191 -5.55 -5.18 13.02
CA LEU A 191 -6.24 -3.89 13.15
C LEU A 191 -7.73 -4.12 13.44
N VAL A 192 -8.30 -3.35 14.37
CA VAL A 192 -9.71 -3.50 14.77
C VAL A 192 -10.53 -2.31 14.28
N PHE A 193 -11.66 -2.55 13.64
CA PHE A 193 -12.64 -1.52 13.31
C PHE A 193 -13.86 -1.60 14.24
N ARG A 194 -14.33 -0.45 14.73
CA ARG A 194 -15.55 -0.36 15.55
C ARG A 194 -16.53 0.63 14.97
N GLN A 195 -17.83 0.39 15.21
CA GLN A 195 -18.91 1.34 14.90
C GLN A 195 -18.72 2.66 15.67
#